data_AF-A0A831QIN6-F1
#
_entry.id   AF-A0A831QIN6-F1
#
_cell.length_a   1.000
_cell.length_b   1.000
_cell.length_c   1.000
_cell.angle_alpha   90.00
_cell.angle_beta   90.00
_cell.angle_gamma   90.00
#
_symmetry.space_group_name_H-M   'P 1'
#
loop_
_entity.id
_entity.type
_entity.pdbx_description
1 polymer ?
#
loop_
_entity_poly.entity_id
_entity_poly.type
_entity_poly.pdbx_seq_one_letter_code
_entity_poly.pdbx_strand_id
1 'polypeptide(L)'
;MNPGRLTRILFAVALVLLPGLSAGCAPAPLVQVYGSKVPRFTDDLDRGSLKLAVRHSLDYLRRQPQQRKIMVAGHVYPLARLTESLGFFLNLLADKPSAAELNTLIRRYFDVFQATGTGGFNPGRKMLVTGYYQPVFSGSLIRQGPFQHPLYSVPDDLVRQDNPAGGKRAVGRIVAGHLVPYWTRREIELLHKAAGHELVWLKDPFEAFILQV
;
A
#
# COMPACT_ATOMS: atom_id res chain seq x y z
N MET A 1 41.81 -75.05 -27.18
CA MET A 1 42.79 -74.31 -27.99
C MET A 1 42.23 -72.93 -28.31
N ASN A 2 43.06 -71.93 -28.04
CA ASN A 2 42.93 -70.49 -28.23
C ASN A 2 41.87 -69.68 -27.42
N PRO A 3 42.33 -68.79 -26.50
CA PRO A 3 41.52 -67.90 -25.68
C PRO A 3 41.40 -66.51 -26.33
N GLY A 4 40.41 -65.70 -25.94
CA GLY A 4 40.47 -64.28 -26.29
C GLY A 4 39.26 -63.44 -25.94
N ARG A 5 39.49 -62.53 -24.96
CA ARG A 5 38.84 -61.22 -24.75
C ARG A 5 37.54 -61.20 -23.95
N LEU A 6 37.76 -61.16 -22.64
CA LEU A 6 37.02 -60.33 -21.70
C LEU A 6 37.00 -58.86 -22.16
N THR A 7 35.81 -58.31 -22.39
CA THR A 7 35.59 -56.86 -22.38
C THR A 7 34.42 -56.57 -21.45
N ARG A 8 34.74 -55.92 -20.34
CA ARG A 8 33.80 -55.41 -19.33
C ARG A 8 32.84 -54.43 -20.00
N ILE A 9 31.54 -54.63 -19.86
CA ILE A 9 30.54 -53.58 -20.10
C ILE A 9 29.95 -53.22 -18.74
N LEU A 10 30.49 -52.16 -18.15
CA LEU A 10 29.86 -51.45 -17.04
C LEU A 10 28.53 -50.86 -17.55
N PHE A 11 27.41 -51.25 -16.95
CA PHE A 11 26.18 -50.47 -17.02
C PHE A 11 26.34 -49.24 -16.11
N ALA A 12 26.76 -48.11 -16.69
CA ALA A 12 26.67 -46.81 -16.03
C ALA A 12 25.26 -46.25 -16.26
N VAL A 13 24.37 -46.43 -15.28
CA VAL A 13 23.10 -45.69 -15.23
C VAL A 13 23.43 -44.25 -14.86
N ALA A 14 23.53 -43.39 -15.88
CA ALA A 14 23.61 -41.94 -15.69
C ALA A 14 22.22 -41.43 -15.28
N LEU A 15 21.96 -41.41 -13.98
CA LEU A 15 20.83 -40.71 -13.38
C LEU A 15 21.10 -39.21 -13.50
N VAL A 16 20.64 -38.59 -14.59
CA VAL A 16 20.63 -37.14 -14.74
C VAL A 16 19.56 -36.58 -13.79
N LEU A 17 19.96 -36.32 -12.55
CA LEU A 17 19.24 -35.43 -11.64
C LEU A 17 19.41 -34.00 -12.15
N LEU A 18 18.50 -33.58 -13.04
CA LEU A 18 18.25 -32.17 -13.29
C LEU A 18 17.54 -31.62 -12.05
N PRO A 19 18.16 -30.72 -11.25
CA PRO A 19 17.39 -29.94 -10.30
C PRO A 19 16.60 -28.93 -11.13
N GLY A 20 15.42 -29.34 -11.57
CA GLY A 20 14.38 -28.43 -12.06
C GLY A 20 13.88 -27.60 -10.88
N LEU A 21 14.69 -26.64 -10.44
CA LEU A 21 14.20 -25.46 -9.73
C LEU A 21 13.38 -24.66 -10.75
N SER A 22 12.16 -25.12 -11.01
CA SER A 22 11.10 -24.26 -11.48
C SER A 22 10.80 -23.29 -10.35
N ALA A 23 11.63 -22.23 -10.26
CA ALA A 23 11.21 -20.99 -9.66
C ALA A 23 9.97 -20.58 -10.44
N GLY A 24 8.79 -20.95 -9.92
CA GLY A 24 7.52 -20.54 -10.47
C GLY A 24 7.54 -19.02 -10.52
N CYS A 25 7.70 -18.47 -11.73
CA CYS A 25 7.74 -17.04 -11.92
C CYS A 25 6.37 -16.52 -11.52
N ALA A 26 6.26 -15.95 -10.33
CA ALA A 26 5.05 -15.25 -9.93
C ALA A 26 4.78 -14.19 -11.01
N PRO A 27 3.54 -14.07 -11.51
CA PRO A 27 3.23 -13.08 -12.52
C PRO A 27 3.59 -11.68 -11.98
N ALA A 28 4.22 -10.86 -12.83
CA ALA A 28 4.55 -9.50 -12.47
C ALA A 28 3.28 -8.74 -12.03
N PRO A 29 3.31 -7.99 -10.91
CA PRO A 29 2.11 -7.40 -10.31
C PRO A 29 1.39 -6.40 -11.24
N LEU A 30 2.13 -5.81 -12.18
CA LEU A 30 1.64 -4.92 -13.21
C LEU A 30 2.18 -5.37 -14.56
N VAL A 31 1.30 -5.45 -15.55
CA VAL A 31 1.65 -5.79 -16.95
C VAL A 31 1.11 -4.71 -17.87
N GLN A 32 1.94 -4.20 -18.78
CA GLN A 32 1.50 -3.21 -19.77
C GLN A 32 0.53 -3.85 -20.78
N VAL A 33 -0.55 -3.15 -21.11
CA VAL A 33 -1.57 -3.61 -22.05
C VAL A 33 -1.67 -2.69 -23.26
N TYR A 34 -2.04 -3.27 -24.40
CA TYR A 34 -2.06 -2.60 -25.70
C TYR A 34 -3.29 -2.98 -26.52
N GLY A 35 -3.61 -2.18 -27.53
CA GLY A 35 -4.66 -2.46 -28.51
C GLY A 35 -6.02 -2.75 -27.86
N SER A 36 -6.61 -3.89 -28.20
CA SER A 36 -7.92 -4.32 -27.69
C SER A 36 -7.95 -4.63 -26.20
N LYS A 37 -6.79 -4.81 -25.54
CA LYS A 37 -6.71 -5.04 -24.09
C LYS A 37 -6.80 -3.76 -23.27
N VAL A 38 -6.67 -2.59 -23.88
CA VAL A 38 -6.84 -1.30 -23.19
C VAL A 38 -8.33 -1.05 -22.97
N PRO A 39 -8.80 -0.83 -21.73
CA PRO A 39 -10.21 -0.60 -21.43
C PRO A 39 -10.67 0.76 -21.95
N ARG A 40 -11.98 0.94 -22.13
CA ARG A 40 -12.55 2.27 -22.37
C ARG A 40 -12.52 3.05 -21.05
N PHE A 41 -11.95 4.24 -21.07
CA PHE A 41 -11.93 5.13 -19.90
C PHE A 41 -13.17 6.01 -19.92
N THR A 42 -14.03 5.82 -18.93
CA THR A 42 -15.24 6.61 -18.71
C THR A 42 -15.34 6.95 -17.24
N ASP A 43 -15.86 8.13 -16.95
CA ASP A 43 -16.07 8.65 -15.61
C ASP A 43 -17.42 9.37 -15.63
N ASP A 44 -18.32 8.94 -14.76
CA ASP A 44 -19.67 9.46 -14.60
C ASP A 44 -19.78 10.50 -13.47
N LEU A 45 -18.66 10.77 -12.77
CA LEU A 45 -18.59 11.79 -11.72
C LEU A 45 -18.23 13.18 -12.27
N ASP A 46 -18.34 14.17 -11.38
CA ASP A 46 -17.97 15.55 -11.69
C ASP A 46 -16.47 15.67 -12.02
N ARG A 47 -16.18 16.31 -13.16
CA ARG A 47 -14.83 16.58 -13.64
C ARG A 47 -14.03 17.46 -12.67
N GLY A 48 -14.69 18.38 -11.97
CA GLY A 48 -14.07 19.25 -10.97
C GLY A 48 -13.41 18.45 -9.84
N SER A 49 -14.10 17.42 -9.34
CA SER A 49 -13.59 16.51 -8.31
C SER A 49 -12.33 15.76 -8.74
N LEU A 50 -12.29 15.24 -9.99
CA LEU A 50 -11.11 14.58 -10.54
C LEU A 50 -9.92 15.56 -10.66
N LYS A 51 -10.17 16.78 -11.14
CA LYS A 51 -9.13 17.83 -11.22
C LYS A 51 -8.59 18.17 -9.83
N LEU A 52 -9.45 18.22 -8.81
CA LEU A 52 -9.03 18.47 -7.43
C LEU A 52 -8.14 17.33 -6.91
N ALA A 53 -8.53 16.07 -7.11
CA ALA A 53 -7.73 14.91 -6.72
C ALA A 53 -6.34 14.89 -7.39
N VAL A 54 -6.26 15.22 -8.69
CA VAL A 54 -4.99 15.32 -9.41
C VAL A 54 -4.11 16.46 -8.85
N ARG A 55 -4.70 17.61 -8.50
CA ARG A 55 -3.94 18.72 -7.88
C ARG A 55 -3.37 18.34 -6.52
N HIS A 56 -4.14 17.70 -5.64
CA HIS A 56 -3.63 17.23 -4.35
C HIS A 56 -2.47 16.22 -4.52
N SER A 57 -2.59 15.33 -5.51
CA SER A 57 -1.51 14.40 -5.85
C SER A 57 -0.26 15.14 -6.32
N LEU A 58 -0.41 16.14 -7.19
CA LEU A 58 0.71 16.97 -7.66
C LEU A 58 1.36 17.78 -6.52
N ASP A 59 0.58 18.36 -5.62
CA ASP A 59 1.09 19.12 -4.48
C ASP A 59 1.96 18.26 -3.57
N TYR A 60 1.53 17.02 -3.33
CA TYR A 60 2.34 16.05 -2.60
C TYR A 60 3.62 15.67 -3.36
N LEU A 61 3.50 15.27 -4.64
CA LEU A 61 4.61 14.77 -5.44
C LEU A 61 5.70 15.81 -5.67
N ARG A 62 5.32 17.09 -5.87
CA ARG A 62 6.26 18.21 -6.09
C ARG A 62 7.13 18.50 -4.87
N ARG A 63 6.68 18.17 -3.66
CA ARG A 63 7.46 18.35 -2.41
C ARG A 63 8.50 17.26 -2.18
N GLN A 64 8.48 16.19 -2.98
CA GLN A 64 9.39 15.06 -2.85
C GLN A 64 10.64 15.26 -3.74
N PRO A 65 11.76 14.56 -3.48
CA PRO A 65 12.93 14.59 -4.36
C PRO A 65 12.58 14.03 -5.75
N GLN A 66 12.67 14.84 -6.79
CA GLN A 66 12.22 14.49 -8.14
C GLN A 66 13.09 13.42 -8.83
N GLN A 67 14.36 13.29 -8.40
CA GLN A 67 15.31 12.25 -8.81
C GLN A 67 15.08 10.92 -8.11
N ARG A 68 14.19 10.84 -7.10
CA ARG A 68 13.87 9.59 -6.41
C ARG A 68 13.38 8.57 -7.42
N LYS A 69 13.99 7.40 -7.44
CA LYS A 69 13.62 6.30 -8.33
C LYS A 69 12.32 5.66 -7.87
N ILE A 70 11.40 5.45 -8.79
CA ILE A 70 10.17 4.67 -8.62
C ILE A 70 10.18 3.51 -9.60
N MET A 71 9.56 2.39 -9.21
CA MET A 71 9.44 1.20 -10.05
C MET A 71 7.99 1.06 -10.51
N VAL A 72 7.77 0.97 -11.83
CA VAL A 72 6.45 0.76 -12.43
C VAL A 72 6.59 -0.36 -13.46
N ALA A 73 5.84 -1.45 -13.27
CA ALA A 73 5.86 -2.62 -14.16
C ALA A 73 7.28 -3.10 -14.54
N GLY A 74 8.17 -3.21 -13.54
CA GLY A 74 9.57 -3.64 -13.73
C GLY A 74 10.52 -2.60 -14.28
N HIS A 75 10.04 -1.41 -14.65
CA HIS A 75 10.85 -0.31 -15.17
C HIS A 75 11.11 0.74 -14.10
N VAL A 76 12.29 1.37 -14.15
CA VAL A 76 12.71 2.40 -13.20
C VAL A 76 12.56 3.78 -13.83
N TYR A 77 11.82 4.66 -13.16
CA TYR A 77 11.63 6.05 -13.57
C TYR A 77 12.05 7.00 -12.45
N PRO A 78 12.51 8.24 -12.77
CA PRO A 78 12.54 9.30 -11.77
C PRO A 78 11.11 9.71 -11.40
N LEU A 79 10.89 10.11 -10.15
CA LEU A 79 9.60 10.63 -9.68
C LEU A 79 9.10 11.79 -10.54
N ALA A 80 10.02 12.60 -11.07
CA ALA A 80 9.74 13.67 -12.03
C ALA A 80 8.81 13.22 -13.17
N ARG A 81 9.02 12.01 -13.71
CA ARG A 81 8.21 11.48 -14.82
C ARG A 81 6.74 11.33 -14.43
N LEU A 82 6.47 10.85 -13.22
CA LEU A 82 5.10 10.71 -12.71
C LEU A 82 4.46 12.09 -12.46
N THR A 83 5.23 13.02 -11.90
CA THR A 83 4.79 14.42 -11.68
C THR A 83 4.42 15.09 -13.01
N GLU A 84 5.25 14.95 -14.04
CA GLU A 84 5.01 15.47 -15.39
C GLU A 84 3.78 14.84 -16.04
N SER A 85 3.64 13.51 -15.98
CA SER A 85 2.47 12.79 -16.53
C SER A 85 1.16 13.25 -15.89
N LEU A 86 1.11 13.43 -14.56
CA LEU A 86 -0.07 13.95 -13.88
C LEU A 86 -0.34 15.43 -14.22
N GLY A 87 0.70 16.24 -14.39
CA GLY A 87 0.57 17.62 -14.84
C GLY A 87 -0.01 17.71 -16.25
N PHE A 88 0.49 16.88 -17.17
CA PHE A 88 -0.05 16.76 -18.51
C PHE A 88 -1.51 16.29 -18.51
N PHE A 89 -1.85 15.28 -17.70
CA PHE A 89 -3.24 14.83 -17.53
C PHE A 89 -4.15 15.97 -17.04
N LEU A 90 -3.71 16.75 -16.05
CA LEU A 90 -4.47 17.91 -15.56
C LEU A 90 -4.72 18.95 -16.65
N ASN A 91 -3.74 19.19 -17.54
CA ASN A 91 -3.90 20.09 -18.68
C ASN A 91 -4.92 19.55 -19.68
N LEU A 92 -4.87 18.26 -20.02
CA LEU A 92 -5.90 17.63 -20.86
C LEU A 92 -7.30 17.79 -20.27
N LEU A 93 -7.46 17.68 -18.94
CA LEU A 93 -8.75 17.92 -18.28
C LEU A 93 -9.16 19.41 -18.27
N ALA A 94 -8.20 20.33 -18.39
CA ALA A 94 -8.47 21.77 -18.43
C ALA A 94 -9.09 22.20 -19.76
N ASP A 95 -8.75 21.51 -20.86
CA ASP A 95 -9.29 21.75 -22.20
C ASP A 95 -10.75 21.26 -22.36
N LYS A 96 -11.34 20.69 -21.29
CA LYS A 96 -12.72 20.19 -21.22
C LYS A 96 -13.11 19.26 -22.38
N PRO A 97 -12.30 18.22 -22.70
CA PRO A 97 -12.66 17.26 -23.73
C PRO A 97 -13.95 16.51 -23.36
N SER A 98 -14.73 16.16 -24.37
CA SER A 98 -15.80 15.17 -24.23
C SER A 98 -15.25 13.83 -23.70
N ALA A 99 -16.11 12.97 -23.15
CA ALA A 99 -15.68 11.67 -22.65
C ALA A 99 -14.99 10.80 -23.73
N ALA A 100 -15.47 10.89 -24.99
CA ALA A 100 -14.89 10.17 -26.11
C ALA A 100 -13.49 10.70 -26.49
N GLU A 101 -13.34 12.03 -26.53
CA GLU A 101 -12.05 12.68 -26.77
C GLU A 101 -11.06 12.36 -25.66
N LEU A 102 -11.47 12.46 -24.39
CA LEU A 102 -10.59 12.14 -23.26
C LEU A 102 -10.12 10.69 -23.31
N ASN A 103 -11.00 9.72 -23.57
CA ASN A 103 -10.60 8.33 -23.75
C ASN A 103 -9.57 8.16 -24.87
N THR A 104 -9.73 8.90 -25.97
CA THR A 104 -8.78 8.91 -27.09
C THR A 104 -7.43 9.51 -26.69
N LEU A 105 -7.44 10.62 -25.97
CA LEU A 105 -6.24 11.29 -25.46
C LEU A 105 -5.49 10.41 -24.46
N ILE A 106 -6.20 9.74 -23.54
CA ILE A 106 -5.59 8.80 -22.58
C ILE A 106 -4.89 7.66 -23.33
N ARG A 107 -5.60 7.02 -24.27
CA ARG A 107 -5.05 5.91 -25.08
C ARG A 107 -3.86 6.31 -25.95
N ARG A 108 -3.77 7.59 -26.35
CA ARG A 108 -2.70 8.11 -27.20
C ARG A 108 -1.45 8.45 -26.40
N TYR A 109 -1.60 9.06 -25.23
CA TYR A 109 -0.48 9.69 -24.52
C TYR A 109 -0.03 8.97 -23.25
N PHE A 110 -0.75 7.94 -22.80
CA PHE A 110 -0.43 7.24 -21.56
C PHE A 110 -0.22 5.75 -21.79
N ASP A 111 0.80 5.21 -21.13
CA ASP A 111 0.97 3.77 -20.97
C ASP A 111 -0.09 3.23 -20.01
N VAL A 112 -0.75 2.14 -20.40
CA VAL A 112 -1.79 1.50 -19.59
C VAL A 112 -1.25 0.21 -19.03
N PHE A 113 -1.30 0.08 -17.70
CA PHE A 113 -0.87 -1.11 -16.98
C PHE A 113 -2.07 -1.77 -16.31
N GLN A 114 -2.17 -3.09 -16.46
CA GLN A 114 -3.16 -3.91 -15.77
C GLN A 114 -2.53 -4.55 -14.54
N ALA A 115 -3.19 -4.42 -13.39
CA ALA A 115 -2.87 -5.20 -12.20
C ALA A 115 -3.23 -6.67 -12.42
N THR A 116 -2.29 -7.58 -12.18
CA THR A 116 -2.50 -9.03 -12.41
C THR A 116 -3.22 -9.73 -11.26
N GLY A 117 -3.32 -9.08 -10.10
CA GLY A 117 -3.79 -9.70 -8.86
C GLY A 117 -2.77 -10.68 -8.27
N THR A 118 -3.10 -11.28 -7.14
CA THR A 118 -2.27 -12.31 -6.49
C THR A 118 -2.44 -13.66 -7.18
N GLY A 119 -1.32 -14.36 -7.41
CA GLY A 119 -1.26 -15.69 -8.01
C GLY A 119 -1.77 -16.81 -7.10
N GLY A 120 -3.06 -16.78 -6.75
CA GLY A 120 -3.84 -17.91 -6.24
C GLY A 120 -5.00 -18.19 -7.21
N PHE A 121 -5.61 -19.38 -7.16
CA PHE A 121 -6.71 -19.77 -8.05
C PHE A 121 -7.88 -18.76 -7.93
N ASN A 122 -7.93 -17.79 -8.84
CA ASN A 122 -8.99 -16.82 -8.98
C ASN A 122 -9.53 -16.93 -10.42
N PRO A 123 -10.40 -17.93 -10.69
CA PRO A 123 -10.85 -18.29 -12.05
C PRO A 123 -11.59 -17.16 -12.77
N GLY A 124 -11.85 -16.01 -12.12
CA GLY A 124 -12.50 -14.84 -12.70
C GLY A 124 -11.71 -13.53 -12.69
N ARG A 125 -10.43 -13.50 -12.27
CA ARG A 125 -9.62 -12.25 -12.21
C ARG A 125 -10.31 -11.10 -11.44
N LYS A 126 -10.99 -11.40 -10.33
CA LYS A 126 -11.72 -10.40 -9.55
C LYS A 126 -10.79 -9.68 -8.56
N MET A 127 -10.84 -8.35 -8.53
CA MET A 127 -10.14 -7.51 -7.55
C MET A 127 -11.07 -7.20 -6.37
N LEU A 128 -10.58 -7.36 -5.14
CA LEU A 128 -11.30 -6.91 -3.95
C LEU A 128 -11.16 -5.39 -3.85
N VAL A 129 -12.31 -4.71 -3.77
CA VAL A 129 -12.38 -3.27 -3.52
C VAL A 129 -13.10 -3.07 -2.20
N THR A 130 -12.48 -2.32 -1.30
CA THR A 130 -13.03 -1.96 0.02
C THR A 130 -13.12 -0.45 0.15
N GLY A 131 -14.02 0.05 1.01
CA GLY A 131 -14.13 1.46 1.34
C GLY A 131 -13.63 1.76 2.75
N TYR A 132 -13.03 2.94 2.93
CA TYR A 132 -12.76 3.54 4.22
C TYR A 132 -13.33 4.96 4.22
N TYR A 133 -13.65 5.49 5.40
CA TYR A 133 -14.20 6.83 5.56
C TYR A 133 -13.64 7.48 6.82
N GLN A 134 -13.80 8.80 6.93
CA GLN A 134 -13.48 9.54 8.14
C GLN A 134 -14.78 9.75 8.95
N PRO A 135 -14.98 9.04 10.08
CA PRO A 135 -16.15 9.25 10.92
C PRO A 135 -16.10 10.64 11.57
N VAL A 136 -17.27 11.22 11.81
CA VAL A 136 -17.44 12.51 12.51
C VAL A 136 -18.34 12.29 13.72
N PHE A 137 -17.77 12.44 14.91
CA PHE A 137 -18.48 12.27 16.18
C PHE A 137 -18.48 13.56 16.99
N SER A 138 -19.48 13.71 17.85
CA SER A 138 -19.52 14.84 18.79
C SER A 138 -18.51 14.63 19.91
N GLY A 139 -17.74 15.66 20.25
CA GLY A 139 -16.79 15.63 21.36
C GLY A 139 -16.79 16.90 22.19
N SER A 140 -16.21 16.82 23.39
CA SER A 140 -15.99 17.95 24.29
C SER A 140 -14.52 17.99 24.70
N LEU A 141 -13.92 19.19 24.71
CA LEU A 141 -12.53 19.38 25.16
C LEU A 141 -12.38 19.21 26.68
N ILE A 142 -13.48 19.33 27.43
CA ILE A 142 -13.54 19.08 28.86
C ILE A 142 -14.49 17.92 29.15
N ARG A 143 -14.18 17.13 30.19
CA ARG A 143 -15.05 16.03 30.63
C ARG A 143 -16.30 16.60 31.28
N GLN A 144 -17.47 16.38 30.67
CA GLN A 144 -18.74 16.92 31.18
C GLN A 144 -19.96 16.20 30.59
N GLY A 145 -21.05 16.16 31.36
CA GLY A 145 -22.34 15.62 30.90
C GLY A 145 -22.19 14.24 30.26
N PRO A 146 -22.63 14.03 29.01
CA PRO A 146 -22.49 12.75 28.33
C PRO A 146 -21.06 12.45 27.83
N PHE A 147 -20.15 13.43 27.79
CA PHE A 147 -18.79 13.27 27.25
C PHE A 147 -17.84 12.72 28.32
N GLN A 148 -17.77 11.39 28.40
CA GLN A 148 -17.08 10.67 29.46
C GLN A 148 -15.95 9.75 28.96
N HIS A 149 -15.78 9.59 27.65
CA HIS A 149 -14.84 8.63 27.04
C HIS A 149 -13.66 9.35 26.36
N PRO A 150 -12.44 9.30 26.92
CA PRO A 150 -11.33 10.08 26.41
C PRO A 150 -10.69 9.45 25.16
N LEU A 151 -10.28 10.30 24.23
CA LEU A 151 -9.21 10.03 23.29
C LEU A 151 -7.95 10.72 23.78
N TYR A 152 -6.84 10.00 23.75
CA TYR A 152 -5.57 10.48 24.30
C TYR A 152 -4.63 10.97 23.21
N SER A 153 -3.83 12.00 23.52
CA SER A 153 -2.61 12.31 22.78
C SER A 153 -1.58 11.23 23.03
N VAL A 154 -0.49 11.26 22.26
CA VAL A 154 0.65 10.38 22.54
C VAL A 154 1.23 10.76 23.91
N PRO A 155 1.30 9.83 24.87
CA PRO A 155 1.88 10.11 26.19
C PRO A 155 3.38 10.38 26.14
N ASP A 156 3.87 11.18 27.09
CA ASP A 156 5.29 11.57 27.16
C ASP A 156 6.23 10.38 27.44
N ASP A 157 5.73 9.33 28.09
CA ASP A 157 6.49 8.12 28.40
C ASP A 157 6.50 7.09 27.25
N LEU A 158 5.80 7.35 26.14
CA LEU A 158 5.76 6.46 24.98
C LEU A 158 7.02 6.64 24.14
N VAL A 159 7.88 5.63 24.21
CA VAL A 159 9.13 5.56 23.47
C VAL A 159 8.95 4.74 22.19
N ARG A 160 9.44 5.28 21.07
CA ARG A 160 9.54 4.57 19.78
C ARG A 160 11.01 4.40 19.43
N GLN A 161 11.46 3.16 19.33
CA GLN A 161 12.84 2.86 18.97
C GLN A 161 12.88 2.18 17.60
N ASP A 162 13.69 2.72 16.69
CA ASP A 162 13.98 2.10 15.41
C ASP A 162 14.76 0.80 15.62
N ASN A 163 14.41 -0.23 14.85
CA ASN A 163 15.14 -1.49 14.84
C ASN A 163 16.32 -1.39 13.84
N PRO A 164 17.59 -1.44 14.29
CA PRO A 164 18.75 -1.33 13.41
C PRO A 164 18.83 -2.46 12.37
N ALA A 165 18.27 -3.63 12.67
CA ALA A 165 18.23 -4.78 11.77
C ALA A 165 17.12 -4.70 10.70
N GLY A 166 16.33 -3.61 10.69
CA GLY A 166 15.10 -3.49 9.90
C GLY A 166 13.93 -4.23 10.54
N GLY A 167 12.70 -3.79 10.24
CA GLY A 167 11.46 -4.37 10.77
C GLY A 167 10.57 -3.36 11.50
N LYS A 168 9.56 -3.86 12.23
CA LYS A 168 8.65 -2.99 13.00
C LYS A 168 9.41 -2.28 14.11
N ARG A 169 9.18 -0.96 14.24
CA ARG A 169 9.66 -0.14 15.36
C ARG A 169 9.19 -0.76 16.68
N ALA A 170 10.08 -0.83 17.66
CA ALA A 170 9.69 -1.18 19.02
C ALA A 170 8.96 0.01 19.64
N VAL A 171 7.80 -0.25 20.27
CA VAL A 171 7.02 0.76 20.97
C VAL A 171 6.88 0.30 22.42
N GLY A 172 7.28 1.17 23.34
CA GLY A 172 7.42 0.80 24.75
C GLY A 172 7.50 1.99 25.68
N ARG A 173 7.81 1.72 26.93
CA ARG A 173 8.13 2.71 27.98
C ARG A 173 9.41 2.30 28.67
N ILE A 174 10.10 3.24 29.30
CA ILE A 174 11.33 2.94 30.06
C ILE A 174 10.99 2.60 31.51
N VAL A 175 11.44 1.45 31.98
CA VAL A 175 11.37 1.05 33.39
C VAL A 175 12.76 0.58 33.81
N ALA A 176 13.32 1.21 34.85
CA ALA A 176 14.67 0.92 35.33
C ALA A 176 15.75 0.94 34.22
N GLY A 177 15.63 1.88 33.26
CA GLY A 177 16.57 2.01 32.13
C GLY A 177 16.34 1.02 30.98
N HIS A 178 15.37 0.12 31.09
CA HIS A 178 15.06 -0.87 30.05
C HIS A 178 13.75 -0.53 29.33
N LEU A 179 13.74 -0.73 28.01
CA LEU A 179 12.52 -0.62 27.21
C LEU A 179 11.64 -1.85 27.45
N VAL A 180 10.43 -1.63 27.95
CA VAL A 180 9.40 -2.65 28.13
C VAL A 180 8.19 -2.35 27.23
N PRO A 181 7.37 -3.34 26.84
CA PRO A 181 6.17 -3.11 26.04
C PRO A 181 5.28 -2.03 26.64
N TYR A 182 4.69 -1.21 25.77
CA TYR A 182 3.79 -0.15 26.22
C TYR A 182 2.50 -0.73 26.81
N TRP A 183 1.72 0.10 27.49
CA TRP A 183 0.46 -0.31 28.10
C TRP A 183 -0.50 -0.85 27.03
N THR A 184 -1.18 -1.96 27.37
CA THR A 184 -2.25 -2.51 26.55
C THR A 184 -3.48 -1.60 26.59
N ARG A 185 -4.38 -1.72 25.60
CA ARG A 185 -5.69 -1.03 25.61
C ARG A 185 -6.40 -1.21 26.96
N ARG A 186 -6.46 -2.45 27.46
CA ARG A 186 -7.11 -2.78 28.72
C ARG A 186 -6.49 -2.03 29.90
N GLU A 187 -5.17 -1.94 29.98
CA GLU A 187 -4.49 -1.21 31.06
C GLU A 187 -4.70 0.31 30.94
N ILE A 188 -4.70 0.84 29.71
CA ILE A 188 -4.99 2.26 29.47
C ILE A 188 -6.42 2.60 29.94
N GLU A 189 -7.40 1.80 29.55
CA GLU A 189 -8.82 2.05 29.84
C GLU A 189 -9.19 1.76 31.31
N LEU A 190 -8.71 0.65 31.89
CA LEU A 190 -9.11 0.22 33.24
C LEU A 190 -8.19 0.73 34.36
N LEU A 191 -6.92 0.98 34.07
CA LEU A 191 -5.94 1.46 35.05
C LEU A 191 -5.52 2.91 34.80
N HIS A 192 -6.20 3.59 33.89
CA HIS A 192 -6.01 5.01 33.57
C HIS A 192 -4.55 5.38 33.26
N LYS A 193 -3.83 4.51 32.55
CA LYS A 193 -2.38 4.67 32.28
C LYS A 193 -2.03 5.83 31.35
N ALA A 194 -3.02 6.43 30.69
CA ALA A 194 -2.85 7.63 29.86
C ALA A 194 -3.53 8.89 30.46
N ALA A 195 -3.95 8.84 31.74
CA ALA A 195 -4.58 9.98 32.38
C ALA A 195 -3.70 11.24 32.35
N GLY A 196 -4.31 12.39 32.08
CA GLY A 196 -3.61 13.67 31.91
C GLY A 196 -3.20 13.98 30.46
N HIS A 197 -3.49 13.07 29.52
CA HIS A 197 -3.24 13.25 28.10
C HIS A 197 -4.52 13.26 27.26
N GLU A 198 -5.65 13.61 27.85
CA GLU A 198 -6.93 13.64 27.15
C GLU A 198 -6.98 14.79 26.12
N LEU A 199 -7.17 14.45 24.85
CA LEU A 199 -7.37 15.39 23.76
C LEU A 199 -8.82 15.83 23.64
N VAL A 200 -9.75 14.88 23.77
CA VAL A 200 -11.18 15.09 23.60
C VAL A 200 -11.94 13.97 24.30
N TRP A 201 -13.13 14.29 24.79
CA TRP A 201 -14.06 13.36 25.42
C TRP A 201 -15.25 13.12 24.50
N LEU A 202 -15.54 11.85 24.22
CA LEU A 202 -16.65 11.38 23.39
C LEU A 202 -17.80 10.87 24.25
N LYS A 203 -18.98 10.76 23.61
CA LYS A 203 -20.21 10.33 24.28
C LYS A 203 -20.32 8.82 24.46
N ASP A 204 -19.72 8.07 23.54
CA ASP A 204 -19.82 6.62 23.49
C ASP A 204 -18.42 5.99 23.39
N PRO A 205 -18.10 4.97 24.20
CA PRO A 205 -16.82 4.26 24.08
C PRO A 205 -16.64 3.56 22.73
N PHE A 206 -17.73 3.19 22.04
CA PHE A 206 -17.70 2.63 20.70
C PHE A 206 -17.28 3.67 19.65
N GLU A 207 -17.72 4.93 19.76
CA GLU A 207 -17.25 6.02 18.89
C GLU A 207 -15.72 6.23 19.03
N ALA A 208 -15.23 6.21 20.28
CA ALA A 208 -13.80 6.28 20.58
C ALA A 208 -13.03 5.10 19.97
N PHE A 209 -13.60 3.90 20.06
CA PHE A 209 -13.03 2.70 19.44
C PHE A 209 -12.97 2.82 17.91
N ILE A 210 -14.05 3.26 17.25
CA ILE A 210 -14.11 3.36 15.79
C ILE A 210 -13.07 4.35 15.24
N LEU A 211 -12.77 5.44 15.97
CA LEU A 211 -11.69 6.36 15.59
C LEU A 211 -10.27 5.76 15.67
N GLN A 212 -10.11 4.58 16.27
CA GLN A 212 -8.83 3.89 16.44
C GLN A 212 -8.63 2.72 15.45
N VAL A 213 -9.65 2.38 14.66
CA VAL A 213 -9.63 1.31 13.64
C VAL A 213 -9.09 1.86 12.33
#